data_AF-X1IZZ9-F1
#
_entry.id   AF-X1IZZ9-F1
#
_cell.length_a   1.000
_cell.length_b   1.000
_cell.length_c   1.000
_cell.angle_alpha   90.00
_cell.angle_beta   90.00
_cell.angle_gamma   90.00
#
_symmetry.space_group_name_H-M   'P 1'
#
loop_
_entity.id
_entity.type
_entity.pdbx_description
1 polymer ?
#
loop_
_entity_poly.entity_id
_entity_poly.type
_entity_poly.pdbx_seq_one_letter_code
_entity_poly.pdbx_strand_id
1 'polypeptide(L)'
;LLIFPISHLKIKVLIKYFKRENTTDKEVISRSAIIFIFAEEDDQIYYRYMSYIDSYFSKTVEAMLTLEENGTIEEVIHEEIVKLHIILCNLTEYLSSKSEYVPEKVESSRKIILNNQVDKRKFKVVVLGDPQVGKTSTTLRFTDNVFLRAYIPTMGLNITQKIFDVDTNIVELVLWDIGGQTKFEMIRKKFYEGASILLIIFDLSNAMSFANVPKWYQDIKNYMKNNKALNGYLIGNKNDLVKKRIVSESDAIKIAYTLDLEYLEIS
;
A
#
# COMPACT_ATOMS: atom_id res chain seq x y z
N LEU A 1 -8.34 -5.74 -10.24
CA LEU A 1 -7.04 -6.43 -10.05
C LEU A 1 -6.62 -6.29 -8.60
N LEU A 2 -6.02 -7.32 -8.00
CA LEU A 2 -5.50 -7.30 -6.63
C LEU A 2 -4.03 -7.72 -6.63
N ILE A 3 -3.20 -7.18 -5.72
CA ILE A 3 -1.82 -7.65 -5.47
C ILE A 3 -1.79 -8.39 -4.14
N PHE A 4 -1.19 -9.58 -4.12
CA PHE A 4 -0.91 -10.35 -2.91
C PHE A 4 0.59 -10.68 -2.79
N PRO A 5 1.23 -10.40 -1.64
CA PRO A 5 2.63 -10.74 -1.42
C PRO A 5 2.81 -12.21 -0.98
N ILE A 6 3.84 -12.87 -1.52
CA ILE A 6 4.34 -14.17 -1.05
C ILE A 6 5.73 -13.93 -0.46
N SER A 7 5.74 -13.36 0.75
CA SER A 7 6.93 -12.75 1.37
C SER A 7 8.14 -13.68 1.50
N HIS A 8 7.93 -14.99 1.68
CA HIS A 8 9.04 -15.95 1.82
C HIS A 8 9.75 -16.27 0.50
N LEU A 9 9.13 -15.95 -0.65
CA LEU A 9 9.68 -16.18 -1.98
C LEU A 9 10.14 -14.88 -2.67
N LYS A 10 9.98 -13.71 -2.02
CA LYS A 10 10.25 -12.39 -2.62
C LYS A 10 9.52 -12.17 -3.95
N ILE A 11 8.29 -12.69 -4.05
CA ILE A 11 7.42 -12.52 -5.21
C ILE A 11 6.07 -11.95 -4.77
N LYS A 12 5.41 -11.28 -5.70
CA LYS A 12 4.05 -10.76 -5.56
C LYS A 12 3.19 -11.29 -6.71
N VAL A 13 1.88 -11.32 -6.47
CA VAL A 13 0.92 -11.93 -7.38
C VAL A 13 -0.19 -10.95 -7.70
N LEU A 14 -0.36 -10.65 -8.98
CA LEU A 14 -1.53 -9.97 -9.52
C LEU A 14 -2.64 -10.98 -9.79
N ILE A 15 -3.84 -10.71 -9.26
CA ILE A 15 -5.00 -11.57 -9.43
C ILE A 15 -6.16 -10.77 -10.00
N LYS A 16 -6.64 -11.14 -11.19
CA LYS A 16 -7.88 -10.64 -11.79
C LYS A 16 -8.94 -11.73 -11.73
N TYR A 17 -9.93 -11.53 -10.88
CA TYR A 17 -11.12 -12.39 -10.86
C TYR A 17 -12.11 -12.00 -11.95
N PHE A 18 -12.76 -12.99 -12.55
CA PHE A 18 -13.84 -12.82 -13.51
C PHE A 18 -14.84 -13.97 -13.43
N LYS A 19 -16.04 -13.73 -13.94
CA LYS A 19 -17.13 -14.73 -13.98
C LYS A 19 -17.19 -15.31 -15.38
N ARG A 20 -17.46 -16.61 -15.45
CA ARG A 20 -17.75 -17.36 -16.68
C ARG A 20 -19.18 -17.89 -16.58
N GLU A 21 -19.98 -17.66 -17.61
CA GLU A 21 -21.30 -18.27 -17.73
C GLU A 21 -21.15 -19.62 -18.43
N ASN A 22 -21.69 -20.69 -17.84
CA ASN A 22 -21.61 -22.00 -18.44
C ASN A 22 -22.62 -22.11 -19.59
N THR A 23 -22.15 -22.44 -20.80
CA THR A 23 -22.99 -22.49 -22.01
C THR A 23 -23.99 -23.65 -22.00
N THR A 24 -23.76 -24.68 -21.17
CA THR A 24 -24.65 -25.85 -21.04
C THR A 24 -25.77 -25.66 -20.02
N ASP A 25 -25.55 -24.88 -18.97
CA ASP A 25 -26.53 -24.52 -17.94
C ASP A 25 -26.40 -23.03 -17.64
N LYS A 26 -27.28 -22.21 -18.21
CA LYS A 26 -27.34 -20.74 -18.03
C LYS A 26 -27.48 -20.28 -16.57
N GLU A 27 -27.61 -21.21 -15.61
CA GLU A 27 -27.69 -20.94 -14.18
C GLU A 27 -26.35 -21.12 -13.43
N VAL A 28 -25.36 -21.81 -14.02
CA VAL A 28 -24.09 -22.09 -13.34
C VAL A 28 -23.03 -21.06 -13.70
N ILE A 29 -22.86 -20.08 -12.82
CA ILE A 29 -21.76 -19.10 -12.91
C ILE A 29 -20.49 -19.73 -12.32
N SER A 30 -19.52 -20.04 -13.16
CA SER A 30 -18.18 -20.40 -12.68
C SER A 30 -17.32 -19.15 -12.45
N ARG A 31 -16.39 -19.24 -11.49
CA ARG A 31 -15.49 -18.13 -11.12
C ARG A 31 -14.07 -18.51 -11.50
N SER A 32 -13.44 -17.65 -12.27
CA SER A 32 -12.08 -17.84 -12.77
C SER A 32 -11.18 -16.69 -12.33
N ALA A 33 -9.87 -16.91 -12.40
CA ALA A 33 -8.88 -15.87 -12.15
C ALA A 33 -7.70 -15.99 -13.11
N ILE A 34 -7.22 -14.85 -13.60
CA ILE A 34 -5.89 -14.75 -14.22
C ILE A 34 -4.91 -14.35 -13.14
N ILE A 35 -3.80 -15.10 -13.05
CA ILE A 35 -2.74 -14.91 -12.07
C ILE A 35 -1.46 -14.56 -12.80
N PHE A 36 -0.82 -13.47 -12.39
CA PHE A 36 0.50 -13.09 -12.89
C PHE A 36 1.45 -12.88 -11.72
N ILE A 37 2.58 -13.56 -11.75
CA ILE A 37 3.60 -13.54 -10.70
C ILE A 37 4.72 -12.61 -11.16
N PHE A 38 5.16 -11.73 -10.26
CA PHE A 38 6.25 -10.80 -10.51
C PHE A 38 7.19 -10.71 -9.31
N ALA A 39 8.43 -10.28 -9.55
CA ALA A 39 9.42 -10.13 -8.50
C ALA A 39 9.07 -8.96 -7.58
N GLU A 40 9.35 -9.07 -6.29
CA GLU A 40 9.08 -7.99 -5.33
C GLU A 40 9.83 -6.70 -5.65
N GLU A 41 10.98 -6.78 -6.33
CA GLU A 41 11.76 -5.63 -6.80
C GLU A 41 11.06 -4.79 -7.89
N ASP A 42 10.09 -5.36 -8.60
CA ASP A 42 9.31 -4.65 -9.63
C ASP A 42 8.04 -4.00 -9.06
N ASP A 43 7.81 -4.08 -7.73
CA ASP A 43 6.53 -3.73 -7.14
C ASP A 43 6.06 -2.30 -7.44
N GLN A 44 6.98 -1.33 -7.39
CA GLN A 44 6.69 0.06 -7.70
C GLN A 44 6.11 0.21 -9.11
N ILE A 45 6.56 -0.56 -10.09
CA ILE A 45 6.04 -0.53 -11.46
C ILE A 45 4.59 -1.01 -11.47
N TYR A 46 4.33 -2.16 -10.88
CA TYR A 46 2.98 -2.74 -10.88
C TYR A 46 1.97 -1.92 -10.06
N TYR A 47 2.40 -1.31 -8.95
CA TYR A 47 1.55 -0.38 -8.19
C TYR A 47 1.33 0.94 -8.94
N ARG A 48 2.38 1.53 -9.52
CA ARG A 48 2.31 2.83 -10.22
C ARG A 48 1.45 2.76 -11.48
N TYR A 49 1.55 1.67 -12.23
CA TYR A 49 0.85 1.49 -13.50
C TYR A 49 -0.35 0.53 -13.38
N MET A 50 -0.84 0.29 -12.16
CA MET A 50 -1.93 -0.65 -11.86
C MET A 50 -3.15 -0.46 -12.76
N SER A 51 -3.63 0.77 -12.94
CA SER A 51 -4.81 1.03 -13.79
C SER A 51 -4.55 0.73 -15.26
N TYR A 52 -3.32 0.97 -15.73
CA TYR A 52 -2.92 0.67 -17.10
C TYR A 52 -2.76 -0.84 -17.31
N ILE A 53 -2.12 -1.53 -16.36
CA ILE A 53 -2.00 -3.00 -16.33
C ILE A 53 -3.37 -3.67 -16.26
N ASP A 54 -4.30 -3.19 -15.42
CA ASP A 54 -5.66 -3.72 -15.32
C ASP A 54 -6.45 -3.59 -16.63
N SER A 55 -6.11 -2.60 -17.48
CA SER A 55 -6.70 -2.50 -18.82
C SER A 55 -6.31 -3.69 -19.70
N TYR A 56 -5.05 -4.16 -19.65
CA TYR A 56 -4.61 -5.35 -20.38
C TYR A 56 -5.28 -6.62 -19.85
N PHE A 57 -5.31 -6.80 -18.53
CA PHE A 57 -6.03 -7.93 -17.93
C PHE A 57 -7.50 -7.95 -18.33
N SER A 58 -8.16 -6.78 -18.35
CA SER A 58 -9.58 -6.69 -18.70
C SER A 58 -9.82 -7.03 -20.17
N LYS A 59 -8.97 -6.52 -21.08
CA LYS A 59 -9.02 -6.87 -22.51
C LYS A 59 -8.81 -8.36 -22.75
N THR A 60 -7.85 -8.96 -22.06
CA THR A 60 -7.59 -10.40 -22.16
C THR A 60 -8.77 -11.22 -21.65
N VAL A 61 -9.38 -10.84 -20.52
CA VAL A 61 -10.59 -11.49 -20.00
C VAL A 61 -11.75 -11.38 -21.00
N GLU A 62 -11.98 -10.20 -21.57
CA GLU A 62 -13.03 -10.00 -22.59
C GLU A 62 -12.79 -10.90 -23.81
N ALA A 63 -11.56 -10.94 -24.33
CA ALA A 63 -11.20 -11.79 -25.46
C ALA A 63 -11.43 -13.28 -25.15
N MET A 64 -11.04 -13.74 -23.96
CA MET A 64 -11.26 -15.13 -23.53
C MET A 64 -12.74 -15.50 -23.47
N LEU A 65 -13.57 -14.64 -22.86
CA LEU A 65 -15.00 -14.89 -22.75
C LEU A 65 -15.65 -14.96 -24.15
N THR A 66 -15.28 -14.07 -25.06
CA THR A 66 -15.77 -14.11 -26.46
C THR A 66 -15.32 -15.38 -27.20
N LEU A 67 -14.07 -15.83 -27.00
CA LEU A 67 -13.57 -17.07 -27.61
C LEU A 67 -14.29 -18.31 -27.06
N GLU A 68 -14.57 -18.34 -25.76
CA GLU A 68 -15.35 -19.39 -25.09
C GLU A 68 -16.79 -19.45 -25.60
N GLU A 69 -17.45 -18.30 -25.75
CA GLU A 69 -18.81 -18.20 -26.30
C GLU A 69 -18.90 -18.71 -27.75
N ASN A 70 -17.84 -18.48 -28.55
CA ASN A 70 -17.76 -18.94 -29.92
C ASN A 70 -17.40 -20.43 -30.06
N GLY A 71 -17.26 -21.17 -28.94
CA GLY A 71 -16.92 -22.60 -28.95
C GLY A 71 -15.49 -22.89 -29.37
N THR A 72 -14.57 -21.93 -29.18
CA THR A 72 -13.16 -22.07 -29.55
C THR A 72 -12.44 -23.06 -28.64
N ILE A 73 -11.46 -23.79 -29.18
CA ILE A 73 -10.62 -24.72 -28.43
C ILE A 73 -9.71 -23.99 -27.43
N GLU A 74 -9.39 -24.68 -26.33
CA GLU A 74 -8.63 -24.17 -25.18
C GLU A 74 -7.23 -23.62 -25.57
N GLU A 75 -6.62 -24.14 -26.63
CA GLU A 75 -5.32 -23.68 -27.14
C GLU A 75 -5.32 -22.20 -27.53
N VAL A 76 -6.41 -21.69 -28.13
CA VAL A 76 -6.51 -20.28 -28.56
C VAL A 76 -6.71 -19.36 -27.35
N ILE A 77 -7.43 -19.82 -26.33
CA ILE A 77 -7.57 -19.11 -25.05
C ILE A 77 -6.21 -19.01 -24.36
N HIS A 78 -5.41 -20.08 -24.42
CA HIS A 78 -4.04 -20.07 -23.90
C HIS A 78 -3.15 -19.06 -24.63
N GLU A 79 -3.29 -18.89 -25.94
CA GLU A 79 -2.55 -17.84 -26.68
C GLU A 79 -2.84 -16.42 -26.15
N GLU A 80 -4.08 -16.13 -25.74
CA GLU A 80 -4.42 -14.83 -25.13
C GLU A 80 -3.74 -14.63 -23.76
N ILE A 81 -3.55 -15.70 -22.97
CA ILE A 81 -2.76 -15.65 -21.73
C ILE A 81 -1.29 -15.35 -22.05
N VAL A 82 -0.73 -16.03 -23.05
CA VAL A 82 0.68 -15.87 -23.45
C VAL A 82 0.92 -14.45 -23.98
N LYS A 83 0.01 -13.90 -24.78
CA LYS A 83 0.06 -12.50 -25.24
C LYS A 83 0.08 -11.54 -24.06
N LEU A 84 -0.80 -11.73 -23.08
CA LEU A 84 -0.82 -10.91 -21.86
C LEU A 84 0.52 -11.01 -21.12
N HIS A 85 1.07 -12.21 -20.94
CA HIS A 85 2.35 -12.42 -20.27
C HIS A 85 3.49 -11.64 -20.96
N ILE A 86 3.61 -11.77 -22.29
CA ILE A 86 4.63 -11.07 -23.08
C ILE A 86 4.47 -9.55 -22.95
N ILE A 87 3.24 -9.04 -23.07
CA ILE A 87 2.95 -7.61 -22.92
C ILE A 87 3.42 -7.10 -21.55
N LEU A 88 3.10 -7.82 -20.47
CA LEU A 88 3.46 -7.41 -19.13
C LEU A 88 4.97 -7.47 -18.91
N CYS A 89 5.67 -8.49 -19.39
CA CYS A 89 7.13 -8.57 -19.31
C CYS A 89 7.81 -7.43 -20.06
N ASN A 90 7.41 -7.17 -21.31
CA ASN A 90 7.96 -6.08 -22.11
C ASN A 90 7.66 -4.71 -21.50
N LEU A 91 6.46 -4.53 -20.94
CA LEU A 91 6.07 -3.30 -20.26
C LEU A 91 6.95 -3.07 -19.02
N THR A 92 7.17 -4.11 -18.22
CA THR A 92 8.03 -4.02 -17.04
C THR A 92 9.45 -3.64 -17.45
N GLU A 93 10.05 -4.34 -18.41
CA GLU A 93 11.39 -4.04 -18.92
C GLU A 93 11.51 -2.60 -19.47
N TYR A 94 10.52 -2.17 -20.25
CA TYR A 94 10.45 -0.80 -20.77
C TYR A 94 10.34 0.25 -19.66
N LEU A 95 9.49 0.02 -18.66
CA LEU A 95 9.29 0.96 -17.56
C LEU A 95 10.49 0.99 -16.60
N SER A 96 11.14 -0.15 -16.39
CA SER A 96 12.42 -0.25 -15.69
C SER A 96 13.53 0.52 -16.40
N SER A 97 13.53 0.57 -17.74
CA SER A 97 14.55 1.28 -18.53
C SER A 97 14.25 2.78 -18.76
N LYS A 98 12.98 3.20 -18.69
CA LYS A 98 12.54 4.60 -18.94
C LYS A 98 12.33 5.46 -17.71
N SER A 99 12.08 4.86 -16.56
CA SER A 99 12.20 5.62 -15.32
C SER A 99 13.66 6.09 -15.21
N GLU A 100 13.93 7.26 -14.64
CA GLU A 100 15.18 7.46 -13.91
C GLU A 100 15.20 6.46 -12.76
N TYR A 101 15.33 5.18 -13.11
CA TYR A 101 15.71 4.10 -12.25
C TYR A 101 17.19 4.30 -12.01
N VAL A 102 17.48 5.25 -11.13
CA VAL A 102 18.59 5.07 -10.22
C VAL A 102 18.04 4.02 -9.25
N PRO A 103 18.44 2.73 -9.33
CA PRO A 103 18.49 2.03 -8.07
C PRO A 103 19.37 2.94 -7.23
N GLU A 104 18.91 3.42 -6.07
CA GLU A 104 19.89 3.71 -5.06
C GLU A 104 20.60 2.38 -4.79
N LYS A 105 21.62 2.08 -5.61
CA LYS A 105 22.87 1.65 -5.05
C LYS A 105 23.18 2.71 -4.03
N VAL A 106 22.85 2.42 -2.77
CA VAL A 106 23.56 3.02 -1.66
C VAL A 106 25.00 2.51 -1.77
N GLU A 107 25.74 3.12 -2.70
CA GLU A 107 27.16 2.92 -2.89
C GLU A 107 27.75 4.25 -3.36
N SER A 108 27.68 5.25 -2.47
CA SER A 108 28.66 6.34 -2.37
C SER A 108 28.32 7.16 -1.12
N SER A 109 28.63 6.65 0.06
CA SER A 109 29.91 7.01 0.66
C SER A 109 30.55 5.83 1.38
N ARG A 110 31.33 5.02 0.66
CA ARG A 110 32.42 4.26 1.30
C ARG A 110 33.48 5.26 1.77
N LYS A 111 33.21 5.96 2.87
CA LYS A 111 34.28 6.43 3.74
C LYS A 111 34.71 5.23 4.57
N ILE A 112 35.94 4.79 4.33
CA ILE A 112 36.67 3.85 5.16
C ILE A 112 36.63 4.39 6.60
N ILE A 113 35.80 3.80 7.46
CA ILE A 113 35.92 3.94 8.91
C ILE A 113 35.78 2.56 9.54
N LEU A 114 36.96 2.01 9.82
CA LEU A 114 37.32 0.98 10.81
C LEU A 114 36.21 0.38 11.69
N ASN A 115 36.06 -0.94 11.61
CA ASN A 115 35.93 -1.88 12.73
C ASN A 115 34.88 -1.68 13.86
N ASN A 116 33.81 -0.91 13.69
CA ASN A 116 32.71 -0.90 14.66
C ASN A 116 31.45 -1.56 14.08
N GLN A 117 30.85 -2.48 14.85
CA GLN A 117 29.62 -3.19 14.51
C GLN A 117 28.51 -2.20 14.13
N VAL A 118 28.04 -2.25 12.88
CA VAL A 118 26.87 -1.48 12.42
C VAL A 118 25.62 -2.11 13.02
N ASP A 119 24.95 -1.39 13.91
CA ASP A 119 23.74 -1.86 14.58
C ASP A 119 22.54 -1.69 13.63
N LYS A 120 21.91 -2.80 13.22
CA LYS A 120 20.69 -2.78 12.42
C LYS A 120 19.47 -2.76 13.33
N ARG A 121 18.63 -1.73 13.22
CA ARG A 121 17.42 -1.56 14.03
C ARG A 121 16.17 -1.60 13.17
N LYS A 122 15.17 -2.36 13.60
CA LYS A 122 13.89 -2.51 12.90
C LYS A 122 12.74 -2.01 13.76
N PHE A 123 11.92 -1.13 13.20
CA PHE A 123 10.77 -0.56 13.89
C PHE A 123 9.50 -0.78 13.08
N LYS A 124 8.44 -1.19 13.77
CA LYS A 124 7.11 -1.31 13.19
C LYS A 124 6.36 0.00 13.34
N VAL A 125 5.94 0.58 12.22
CA VAL A 125 5.12 1.79 12.15
C VAL A 125 3.70 1.38 11.80
N VAL A 126 2.72 1.79 12.60
CA VAL A 126 1.30 1.55 12.30
C VAL A 126 0.66 2.86 11.84
N VAL A 127 -0.02 2.81 10.70
CA VAL A 127 -0.68 3.98 10.10
C VAL A 127 -2.20 3.83 10.20
N LEU A 128 -2.83 4.72 10.96
CA LEU A 128 -4.27 4.73 11.27
C LEU A 128 -4.95 6.02 10.83
N GLY A 129 -6.27 6.00 10.79
CA GLY A 129 -7.11 7.11 10.36
C GLY A 129 -8.26 6.67 9.47
N ASP A 130 -9.20 7.57 9.24
CA ASP A 130 -10.40 7.31 8.45
C ASP A 130 -10.09 6.94 6.99
N PRO A 131 -11.01 6.29 6.27
CA PRO A 131 -10.89 6.14 4.82
C PRO A 131 -10.67 7.49 4.13
N GLN A 132 -9.94 7.49 3.01
CA GLN A 132 -9.72 8.68 2.15
C GLN A 132 -8.92 9.85 2.77
N VAL A 133 -8.43 9.74 4.00
CA VAL A 133 -7.55 10.77 4.61
C VAL A 133 -6.15 10.81 3.97
N GLY A 134 -5.78 9.78 3.21
CA GLY A 134 -4.52 9.72 2.45
C GLY A 134 -3.43 8.82 3.01
N LYS A 135 -3.74 7.90 3.96
CA LYS A 135 -2.74 6.98 4.55
C LYS A 135 -1.84 6.27 3.55
N THR A 136 -2.45 5.64 2.54
CA THR A 136 -1.72 4.93 1.48
C THR A 136 -0.88 5.88 0.64
N SER A 137 -1.42 7.04 0.29
CA SER A 137 -0.69 8.07 -0.48
C SER A 137 0.50 8.60 0.30
N THR A 138 0.36 8.88 1.60
CA THR A 138 1.45 9.31 2.48
C THR A 138 2.50 8.23 2.61
N THR A 139 2.08 6.97 2.81
CA THR A 139 2.99 5.82 2.92
C THR A 139 3.83 5.67 1.65
N LEU A 140 3.17 5.61 0.48
CA LEU A 140 3.85 5.50 -0.82
C LEU A 140 4.73 6.71 -1.14
N ARG A 141 4.30 7.91 -0.75
CA ARG A 141 5.10 9.12 -0.92
C ARG A 141 6.37 9.07 -0.09
N PHE A 142 6.28 8.55 1.14
CA PHE A 142 7.43 8.42 2.02
C PHE A 142 8.39 7.29 1.60
N THR A 143 7.86 6.14 1.18
CA THR A 143 8.68 4.98 0.81
C THR A 143 9.30 5.13 -0.57
N ASP A 144 8.48 5.50 -1.55
CA ASP A 144 8.78 5.36 -2.98
C ASP A 144 8.74 6.69 -3.74
N ASN A 145 8.45 7.80 -3.06
CA ASN A 145 8.26 9.12 -3.67
C ASN A 145 7.14 9.15 -4.75
N VAL A 146 6.15 8.25 -4.65
CA VAL A 146 5.04 8.10 -5.60
C VAL A 146 3.75 8.72 -5.06
N PHE A 147 2.96 9.32 -5.95
CA PHE A 147 1.60 9.78 -5.66
C PHE A 147 0.61 9.31 -6.74
N LEU A 148 -0.45 8.62 -6.32
CA LEU A 148 -1.52 8.14 -7.20
C LEU A 148 -2.76 9.03 -7.06
N ARG A 149 -3.26 9.56 -8.20
CA ARG A 149 -4.47 10.41 -8.22
C ARG A 149 -5.77 9.62 -8.08
N ALA A 150 -5.79 8.37 -8.53
CA ALA A 150 -6.96 7.51 -8.43
C ALA A 150 -7.05 6.92 -7.01
N TYR A 151 -8.20 7.10 -6.36
CA TYR A 151 -8.45 6.47 -5.06
C TYR A 151 -8.75 4.98 -5.24
N ILE A 152 -7.89 4.14 -4.67
CA ILE A 152 -8.11 2.69 -4.54
C ILE A 152 -8.21 2.40 -3.03
N PRO A 153 -9.36 1.91 -2.52
CA PRO A 153 -9.49 1.58 -1.11
C PRO A 153 -8.52 0.48 -0.68
N THR A 154 -7.79 0.69 0.42
CA THR A 154 -6.96 -0.36 1.05
C THR A 154 -7.86 -1.46 1.61
N MET A 155 -7.78 -2.66 1.02
CA MET A 155 -8.48 -3.84 1.51
C MET A 155 -7.66 -4.50 2.63
N GLY A 156 -8.04 -4.25 3.88
CA GLY A 156 -7.40 -4.86 5.04
C GLY A 156 -6.10 -4.18 5.47
N LEU A 157 -4.98 -4.52 4.84
CA LEU A 157 -3.62 -4.13 5.26
C LEU A 157 -2.67 -4.07 4.05
N ASN A 158 -1.85 -3.03 3.99
CA ASN A 158 -0.70 -2.93 3.10
C ASN A 158 0.57 -2.79 3.96
N ILE A 159 1.62 -3.55 3.63
CA ILE A 159 2.91 -3.50 4.34
C ILE A 159 3.97 -3.01 3.36
N THR A 160 4.67 -1.95 3.74
CA THR A 160 5.79 -1.38 2.98
C THR A 160 6.98 -1.19 3.91
N GLN A 161 8.19 -1.07 3.36
CA GLN A 161 9.38 -0.85 4.16
C GLN A 161 10.24 0.28 3.59
N LYS A 162 10.91 1.01 4.48
CA LYS A 162 11.92 2.00 4.13
C LYS A 162 13.16 1.76 4.97
N ILE A 163 14.31 1.62 4.32
CA ILE A 163 15.61 1.46 4.97
C ILE A 163 16.41 2.74 4.71
N PHE A 164 17.02 3.27 5.75
CA PHE A 164 17.88 4.45 5.67
C PHE A 164 18.90 4.45 6.82
N ASP A 165 19.99 5.17 6.62
CA ASP A 165 21.05 5.30 7.61
C ASP A 165 20.77 6.47 8.56
N VAL A 166 20.95 6.23 9.87
CA VAL A 166 20.88 7.25 10.92
C VAL A 166 22.11 7.11 11.80
N ASP A 167 22.99 8.11 11.75
CA ASP A 167 24.29 8.12 12.42
C ASP A 167 25.14 6.88 12.08
N THR A 168 25.30 5.97 13.04
CA THR A 168 26.03 4.71 12.89
C THR A 168 25.11 3.48 12.78
N ASN A 169 23.80 3.70 12.65
CA ASN A 169 22.79 2.63 12.62
C ASN A 169 22.12 2.56 11.26
N ILE A 170 21.78 1.34 10.84
CA ILE A 170 20.87 1.10 9.71
C ILE A 170 19.46 0.94 10.28
N VAL A 171 18.55 1.83 9.92
CA VAL A 171 17.16 1.80 10.40
C VAL A 171 16.24 1.26 9.33
N GLU A 172 15.47 0.23 9.66
CA GLU A 172 14.42 -0.35 8.85
C GLU A 172 13.05 -0.02 9.46
N LEU A 173 12.29 0.86 8.82
CA LEU A 173 10.90 1.11 9.15
C LEU A 173 10.00 0.18 8.33
N VAL A 174 9.16 -0.59 9.00
CA VAL A 174 8.11 -1.38 8.35
C VAL A 174 6.77 -0.72 8.63
N LEU A 175 6.18 -0.12 7.60
CA LEU A 175 4.92 0.62 7.68
C LEU A 175 3.75 -0.30 7.39
N TRP A 176 2.80 -0.35 8.33
CA TRP A 176 1.57 -1.11 8.28
C TRP A 176 0.42 -0.12 8.01
N ASP A 177 0.11 0.09 6.74
CA ASP A 177 -1.04 0.89 6.29
C ASP A 177 -2.32 0.08 6.41
N ILE A 178 -3.10 0.38 7.44
CA ILE A 178 -4.28 -0.39 7.80
C ILE A 178 -5.53 0.28 7.22
N GLY A 179 -6.37 -0.51 6.53
CA GLY A 179 -7.63 -0.03 5.98
C GLY A 179 -8.55 0.54 7.07
N GLY A 180 -8.96 1.81 6.91
CA GLY A 180 -9.80 2.53 7.88
C GLY A 180 -11.28 2.14 7.90
N GLN A 181 -11.70 1.12 7.14
CA GLN A 181 -13.11 0.73 7.06
C GLN A 181 -13.55 -0.07 8.29
N THR A 182 -14.71 0.29 8.88
CA THR A 182 -15.28 -0.36 10.07
C THR A 182 -15.47 -1.87 9.93
N LYS A 183 -15.76 -2.36 8.71
CA LYS A 183 -15.91 -3.80 8.41
C LYS A 183 -14.69 -4.67 8.75
N PHE A 184 -13.51 -4.09 8.94
CA PHE A 184 -12.27 -4.83 9.28
C PHE A 184 -11.81 -4.65 10.73
N GLU A 185 -12.62 -4.02 11.59
CA GLU A 185 -12.24 -3.66 12.97
C GLU A 185 -11.74 -4.83 13.80
N MET A 186 -12.38 -6.00 13.68
CA MET A 186 -11.99 -7.21 14.41
C MET A 186 -10.62 -7.75 13.97
N ILE A 187 -10.22 -7.51 12.72
CA ILE A 187 -8.95 -7.97 12.14
C ILE A 187 -7.81 -6.97 12.43
N ARG A 188 -8.10 -5.66 12.36
CA ARG A 188 -7.10 -4.58 12.61
C ARG A 188 -6.31 -4.76 13.89
N LYS A 189 -6.99 -5.25 14.92
CA LYS A 189 -6.48 -5.48 16.26
C LYS A 189 -5.27 -6.41 16.33
N LYS A 190 -5.19 -7.40 15.43
CA LYS A 190 -4.02 -8.29 15.31
C LYS A 190 -2.81 -7.58 14.71
N PHE A 191 -3.01 -6.49 13.95
CA PHE A 191 -1.92 -5.76 13.30
C PHE A 191 -1.27 -4.72 14.21
N TYR A 192 -1.84 -4.42 15.37
CA TYR A 192 -1.27 -3.47 16.33
C TYR A 192 -0.13 -4.06 17.16
N GLU A 193 -0.08 -5.40 17.29
CA GLU A 193 0.93 -6.06 18.11
C GLU A 193 2.35 -5.77 17.62
N GLY A 194 3.21 -5.38 18.55
CA GLY A 194 4.61 -5.02 18.27
C GLY A 194 4.79 -3.63 17.63
N ALA A 195 3.75 -2.79 17.57
CA ALA A 195 3.89 -1.41 17.11
C ALA A 195 4.95 -0.65 17.93
N SER A 196 5.89 -0.03 17.22
CA SER A 196 6.94 0.81 17.80
C SER A 196 6.62 2.29 17.65
N ILE A 197 5.99 2.66 16.52
CA ILE A 197 5.64 4.03 16.16
C ILE A 197 4.18 4.04 15.67
N LEU A 198 3.43 5.04 16.10
CA LEU A 198 2.04 5.28 15.67
C LEU A 198 1.96 6.53 14.80
N LEU A 199 1.33 6.41 13.63
CA LEU A 199 0.93 7.56 12.81
C LEU A 199 -0.60 7.58 12.74
N ILE A 200 -1.23 8.64 13.24
CA ILE A 200 -2.67 8.88 13.02
C ILE A 200 -2.81 10.00 12.02
N ILE A 201 -3.44 9.72 10.89
CA ILE A 201 -3.62 10.68 9.79
C ILE A 201 -5.09 11.10 9.72
N PHE A 202 -5.33 12.41 9.66
CA PHE A 202 -6.64 12.99 9.35
C PHE A 202 -6.52 13.97 8.18
N ASP A 203 -7.66 14.36 7.61
CA ASP A 203 -7.73 15.29 6.49
C ASP A 203 -8.13 16.68 7.01
N LEU A 204 -7.29 17.70 6.75
CA LEU A 204 -7.51 19.09 7.18
C LEU A 204 -8.80 19.70 6.61
N SER A 205 -9.34 19.12 5.53
CA SER A 205 -10.60 19.50 4.90
C SER A 205 -11.81 18.66 5.37
N ASN A 206 -11.62 17.75 6.33
CA ASN A 206 -12.67 16.87 6.84
C ASN A 206 -12.70 16.80 8.38
N ALA A 207 -13.62 17.55 8.99
CA ALA A 207 -13.79 17.65 10.44
C ALA A 207 -14.19 16.31 11.08
N MET A 208 -14.90 15.44 10.38
CA MET A 208 -15.27 14.13 10.90
C MET A 208 -14.03 13.23 11.06
N SER A 209 -13.10 13.30 10.10
CA SER A 209 -11.84 12.54 10.19
C SER A 209 -10.99 12.98 11.39
N PHE A 210 -11.02 14.28 11.71
CA PHE A 210 -10.36 14.83 12.89
C PHE A 210 -11.08 14.44 14.19
N ALA A 211 -12.41 14.52 14.22
CA ALA A 211 -13.21 14.10 15.38
C ALA A 211 -13.03 12.61 15.72
N ASN A 212 -12.69 11.77 14.73
CA ASN A 212 -12.43 10.35 14.92
C ASN A 212 -11.01 10.04 15.42
N VAL A 213 -10.07 11.00 15.46
CA VAL A 213 -8.69 10.78 15.93
C VAL A 213 -8.62 10.13 17.32
N PRO A 214 -9.35 10.60 18.35
CA PRO A 214 -9.31 9.98 19.68
C PRO A 214 -9.77 8.53 19.66
N LYS A 215 -10.73 8.18 18.80
CA LYS A 215 -11.19 6.79 18.62
C LYS A 215 -10.06 5.91 18.09
N TRP A 216 -9.33 6.36 17.07
CA TRP A 216 -8.18 5.61 16.52
C TRP A 216 -7.06 5.39 17.54
N TYR A 217 -6.79 6.40 18.36
CA TYR A 217 -5.82 6.29 19.44
C TYR A 217 -6.26 5.29 20.53
N GLN A 218 -7.52 5.37 20.96
CA GLN A 218 -8.07 4.42 21.93
C GLN A 218 -8.08 2.99 21.39
N ASP A 219 -8.41 2.82 20.11
CA ASP A 219 -8.40 1.52 19.44
C ASP A 219 -7.05 0.81 19.56
N ILE A 220 -5.92 1.50 19.32
CA ILE A 220 -4.59 0.89 19.46
C ILE A 220 -4.18 0.74 20.93
N LYS A 221 -4.47 1.74 21.76
CA LYS A 221 -4.11 1.74 23.18
C LYS A 221 -4.73 0.57 23.94
N ASN A 222 -5.99 0.25 23.65
CA ASN A 222 -6.70 -0.89 24.25
C ASN A 222 -6.07 -2.26 23.91
N TYR A 223 -5.26 -2.35 22.85
CA TYR A 223 -4.61 -3.59 22.43
C TYR A 223 -3.15 -3.72 22.86
N MET A 224 -2.48 -2.60 23.16
CA MET A 224 -1.12 -2.59 23.68
C MET A 224 -1.15 -3.02 25.16
N LYS A 225 -1.04 -4.33 25.42
CA LYS A 225 -1.23 -4.98 26.73
C LYS A 225 -0.38 -4.47 27.92
N ASN A 226 0.57 -3.56 27.71
CA ASN A 226 1.63 -3.26 28.68
C ASN A 226 1.79 -1.77 29.05
N ASN A 227 0.81 -0.89 28.79
CA ASN A 227 0.94 0.56 29.07
C ASN A 227 2.23 1.21 28.51
N LYS A 228 2.81 0.62 27.46
CA LYS A 228 4.00 1.14 26.82
C LYS A 228 3.65 2.47 26.18
N ALA A 229 4.42 3.52 26.46
CA ALA A 229 4.24 4.82 25.81
C ALA A 229 4.24 4.61 24.28
N LEU A 230 3.19 5.11 23.62
CA LEU A 230 3.04 5.04 22.18
C LEU A 230 3.66 6.30 21.59
N ASN A 231 4.93 6.21 21.19
CA ASN A 231 5.57 7.32 20.48
C ASN A 231 4.97 7.41 19.07
N GLY A 232 4.71 8.63 18.60
CA GLY A 232 4.04 8.78 17.33
C GLY A 232 3.68 10.21 16.96
N TYR A 233 3.02 10.32 15.81
CA TYR A 233 2.63 11.58 15.22
C TYR A 233 1.12 11.59 14.91
N LEU A 234 0.49 12.70 15.26
CA LEU A 234 -0.76 13.15 14.66
C LEU A 234 -0.43 13.96 13.39
N ILE A 235 -1.03 13.58 12.28
CA ILE A 235 -0.70 14.11 10.96
C ILE A 235 -1.94 14.75 10.33
N GLY A 236 -1.89 16.06 10.11
CA GLY A 236 -2.87 16.81 9.32
C GLY A 236 -2.52 16.76 7.85
N ASN A 237 -3.21 15.94 7.07
CA ASN A 237 -2.93 15.78 5.64
C ASN A 237 -3.76 16.72 4.76
N LYS A 238 -3.37 16.84 3.49
CA LYS A 238 -3.99 17.67 2.45
C LYS A 238 -3.90 19.17 2.73
N ASN A 239 -2.77 19.62 3.26
CA ASN A 239 -2.53 21.04 3.53
C ASN A 239 -2.49 21.89 2.24
N ASP A 240 -2.28 21.26 1.09
CA ASP A 240 -2.42 21.90 -0.22
C ASP A 240 -3.84 22.42 -0.49
N LEU A 241 -4.87 21.86 0.14
CA LEU A 241 -6.27 22.26 0.00
C LEU A 241 -6.64 23.46 0.89
N VAL A 242 -5.83 24.52 0.87
CA VAL A 242 -5.95 25.70 1.75
C VAL A 242 -7.38 26.27 1.81
N LYS A 243 -8.06 26.38 0.66
CA LYS A 243 -9.43 26.92 0.58
C LYS A 243 -10.51 26.02 1.19
N LYS A 244 -10.22 24.73 1.36
CA LYS A 244 -11.13 23.74 1.94
C LYS A 244 -10.76 23.39 3.38
N ARG A 245 -9.71 23.98 3.95
CA ARG A 245 -9.32 23.76 5.34
C ARG A 245 -10.48 24.11 6.26
N ILE A 246 -10.83 23.18 7.14
CA ILE A 246 -11.83 23.36 8.19
C ILE A 246 -11.31 23.00 9.59
N VAL A 247 -10.15 22.33 9.69
CA VAL A 247 -9.49 22.06 10.96
C VAL A 247 -8.36 23.08 11.17
N SER A 248 -8.40 23.76 12.31
CA SER A 248 -7.34 24.71 12.68
C SER A 248 -6.11 23.99 13.21
N GLU A 249 -4.92 24.52 12.89
CA GLU A 249 -3.66 24.01 13.44
C GLU A 249 -3.68 24.02 14.99
N SER A 250 -4.25 25.06 15.58
CA SER A 250 -4.33 25.20 17.04
C SER A 250 -5.14 24.08 17.71
N ASP A 251 -6.22 23.61 17.08
CA ASP A 251 -7.02 22.53 17.63
C ASP A 251 -6.33 21.18 17.44
N ALA A 252 -5.64 20.99 16.31
CA ALA A 252 -4.87 19.80 16.06
C ALA A 252 -3.71 19.64 17.04
N ILE A 253 -2.98 20.73 17.36
CA ILE A 253 -1.93 20.76 18.38
C ILE A 253 -2.49 20.39 19.76
N LYS A 254 -3.65 20.96 20.15
CA LYS A 254 -4.29 20.62 21.44
C LYS A 254 -4.64 19.14 21.55
N ILE A 255 -5.19 18.54 20.48
CA ILE A 255 -5.49 17.12 20.47
C ILE A 255 -4.20 16.29 20.51
N ALA A 256 -3.19 16.64 19.72
CA ALA A 256 -1.91 15.93 19.73
C ALA A 256 -1.28 15.91 21.13
N TYR A 257 -1.24 17.07 21.81
CA TYR A 257 -0.79 17.20 23.18
C TYR A 257 -1.58 16.31 24.17
N THR A 258 -2.91 16.28 24.03
CA THR A 258 -3.78 15.45 24.88
C THR A 258 -3.53 13.95 24.69
N LEU A 259 -3.11 13.55 23.48
CA LEU A 259 -2.83 12.16 23.12
C LEU A 259 -1.36 11.75 23.31
N ASP A 260 -0.51 12.68 23.76
CA ASP A 260 0.95 12.49 23.86
C ASP A 260 1.59 12.11 22.51
N LEU A 261 1.17 12.82 21.45
CA LEU A 261 1.69 12.67 20.09
C LEU A 261 2.29 13.99 19.61
N GLU A 262 3.32 13.91 18.77
CA GLU A 262 3.84 15.06 18.04
C GLU A 262 2.89 15.43 16.89
N TYR A 263 2.86 16.70 16.47
CA TYR A 263 1.97 17.16 15.40
C TYR A 263 2.76 17.63 14.17
N LEU A 264 2.29 17.24 12.98
CA LEU A 264 2.82 17.72 11.70
C LEU A 264 1.70 17.86 10.66
N GLU A 265 1.89 18.77 9.70
CA GLU A 265 1.03 18.90 8.52
C GLU A 265 1.76 18.51 7.23
N ILE A 266 1.09 17.80 6.32
CA ILE A 266 1.64 17.31 5.05
C ILE A 266 0.66 17.47 3.89
N SER A 267 1.15 17.21 2.67
CA SER A 267 0.39 17.14 1.41
C SER A 267 0.70 15.85 0.66
#